data_AF-A0A5N9DW17-F1
#
_entry.id   AF-A0A5N9DW17-F1
#
_cell.length_a   1.000
_cell.length_b   1.000
_cell.length_c   1.000
_cell.angle_alpha   90.00
_cell.angle_beta   90.00
_cell.angle_gamma   90.00
#
_symmetry.space_group_name_H-M   'P 1'
#
loop_
_entity.id
_entity.type
_entity.pdbx_description
1 polymer ?
#
loop_
_entity_poly.entity_id
_entity_poly.type
_entity_poly.pdbx_seq_one_letter_code
_entity_poly.pdbx_strand_id
1 'polypeptide(L)' 'MIRLNPGASVEEFLDAFEPGTPPETPPGQGRSGFPALKSGGEDATTDFTPGNYALVRFLEDPNTGAPHFALGMIREFSVQ' A
#
# COMPACT_ATOMS: atom_id res chain seq x y z
N MET A 1 0.45 2.47 -4.03
CA MET A 1 0.94 1.09 -4.26
C MET A 1 2.35 1.01 -3.70
N ILE A 2 2.78 -0.13 -3.18
CA ILE A 2 4.11 -0.28 -2.58
C ILE A 2 4.86 -1.36 -3.35
N ARG A 3 6.11 -1.11 -3.72
CA ARG A 3 7.05 -2.16 -4.12
C ARG A 3 7.85 -2.55 -2.88
N LEU A 4 7.72 -3.79 -2.44
CA LEU A 4 8.38 -4.30 -1.24
C LEU A 4 9.82 -4.71 -1.56
N ASN A 5 10.71 -4.57 -0.58
CA ASN A 5 12.03 -5.15 -0.66
C ASN A 5 11.92 -6.70 -0.67
N PRO A 6 12.93 -7.41 -1.20
CA PRO A 6 12.93 -8.88 -1.14
C PRO A 6 12.78 -9.38 0.30
N GLY A 7 11.77 -10.21 0.55
CA GLY A 7 11.48 -10.78 1.87
C GLY A 7 10.73 -9.88 2.84
N ALA A 8 10.46 -8.61 2.49
CA ALA A 8 9.68 -7.71 3.33
C ALA A 8 8.18 -7.89 3.15
N SER A 9 7.42 -7.62 4.21
CA SER A 9 5.96 -7.56 4.22
C SER A 9 5.44 -6.11 4.17
N VAL A 10 4.18 -5.97 3.76
CA VAL A 10 3.43 -4.70 3.81
C VAL A 10 3.24 -4.21 5.23
N GLU A 11 3.12 -5.10 6.21
CA GLU A 11 2.98 -4.77 7.62
C GLU A 11 4.26 -4.08 8.12
N GLU A 12 5.43 -4.67 7.89
CA GLU A 12 6.72 -4.04 8.21
C GLU A 12 6.90 -2.69 7.51
N PHE A 13 6.35 -2.53 6.29
CA PHE A 13 6.35 -1.24 5.62
C PHE A 13 5.44 -0.22 6.32
N LEU A 14 4.26 -0.61 6.81
CA LEU A 14 3.31 0.28 7.48
C LEU A 14 3.78 0.68 8.89
N ASP A 15 4.36 -0.25 9.66
CA ASP A 15 4.97 0.00 10.97
C ASP A 15 6.05 1.09 10.91
N ALA A 16 6.80 1.15 9.79
CA ALA A 16 7.82 2.18 9.56
C ALA A 16 7.26 3.61 9.48
N PHE A 17 5.94 3.78 9.31
CA PHE A 17 5.27 5.09 9.27
C PHE A 17 4.39 5.34 10.50
N GLU A 18 4.41 4.45 11.49
CA GLU A 18 3.66 4.67 12.72
C GLU A 18 4.23 5.84 13.55
N PRO A 19 3.36 6.59 14.25
CA PRO A 19 3.80 7.69 15.08
C PRO A 19 4.72 7.19 16.21
N GLY A 20 5.95 7.71 16.24
CA GLY A 20 6.95 7.34 17.26
C GLY A 20 7.99 6.33 16.80
N THR A 21 7.85 5.76 15.61
CA THR A 21 8.90 4.97 14.98
C THR A 21 10.06 5.90 14.55
N PRO A 22 11.32 5.58 14.88
CA PRO A 22 12.47 6.33 14.39
C PRO A 22 12.44 6.39 12.85
N PRO A 23 12.92 7.48 12.22
CA PRO A 23 12.98 7.58 10.77
C PRO A 23 14.04 6.60 10.22
N GLU A 24 13.66 5.34 10.08
CA GLU A 24 14.40 4.32 9.37
C GLU A 24 13.95 4.28 7.90
N THR A 25 14.76 3.66 7.04
CA THR A 25 14.35 3.48 5.64
C THR A 25 13.26 2.40 5.60
N PRO A 26 12.03 2.72 5.14
CA PRO A 26 10.98 1.72 5.09
C PRO A 26 11.38 0.55 4.18
N PRO A 27 10.97 -0.69 4.48
CA PRO A 27 11.34 -1.90 3.73
C PRO A 27 10.59 -2.04 2.39
N GLY A 28 10.47 -0.94 1.66
CA GLY A 28 9.84 -0.84 0.36
C GLY A 28 9.80 0.61 -0.11
N GLN A 29 9.25 0.83 -1.30
CA GLN A 29 9.03 2.16 -1.84
C GLN A 29 7.58 2.35 -2.26
N GLY A 30 6.97 3.43 -1.77
CA GLY A 30 5.67 3.88 -2.27
C GLY A 30 5.79 4.33 -3.72
N ARG A 31 5.12 3.62 -4.64
CA ARG A 31 4.82 4.13 -5.98
C ARG A 31 3.50 4.88 -5.90
N SER A 32 3.49 6.10 -6.47
CA SER A 32 2.29 6.95 -6.56
C SER A 32 1.08 6.09 -6.88
N GLY A 33 0.13 6.10 -5.94
CA GLY A 33 -1.05 5.26 -6.02
C GLY A 33 -1.98 5.75 -7.11
N PHE A 34 -2.71 4.82 -7.70
CA PHE A 34 -3.87 5.15 -8.53
C PHE A 34 -4.74 6.20 -7.82
N PRO A 35 -5.31 7.17 -8.55
CA PRO A 35 -6.19 8.15 -7.95
C PRO A 35 -7.35 7.46 -7.22
N ALA A 36 -7.92 8.14 -6.22
CA ALA A 36 -9.12 7.66 -5.55
C ALA A 36 -10.23 7.47 -6.61
N LEU A 37 -10.54 6.21 -6.89
CA LEU A 37 -11.53 5.83 -7.88
C LEU A 37 -12.92 6.23 -7.41
N LYS A 38 -13.67 6.93 -8.26
CA LYS A 38 -15.07 7.28 -7.96
C LYS A 38 -15.98 6.07 -8.13
N SER A 39 -17.17 6.16 -7.53
CA SER A 39 -18.25 5.20 -7.79
C SER A 39 -18.59 5.19 -9.28
N GLY A 40 -18.67 4.00 -9.88
CA GLY A 40 -18.82 3.82 -11.33
C GLY A 40 -17.73 2.92 -11.94
N GLY A 41 -16.61 2.75 -11.23
CA GLY A 41 -15.49 1.91 -11.66
C GLY A 41 -14.64 2.63 -12.71
N GLU A 42 -13.36 2.76 -12.45
CA GLU A 42 -12.39 3.18 -13.47
C GLU A 42 -11.29 2.13 -13.48
N ASP A 43 -10.93 1.68 -14.67
CA ASP A 43 -9.84 0.72 -14.84
C ASP A 43 -8.51 1.47 -14.83
N ALA A 44 -7.51 0.88 -14.17
CA ALA A 44 -6.16 1.38 -14.21
C ALA A 44 -5.21 0.27 -14.65
N THR A 45 -4.41 0.55 -15.68
CA THR A 45 -3.41 -0.38 -16.21
C THR A 45 -2.02 0.17 -15.93
N THR A 46 -1.11 -0.69 -15.48
CA THR A 46 0.30 -0.33 -15.29
C THR A 46 1.18 -1.56 -15.47
N ASP A 47 2.40 -1.35 -15.95
CA ASP A 47 3.39 -2.39 -16.12
C ASP A 47 4.17 -2.64 -14.81
N PHE A 48 4.40 -3.93 -14.54
CA PHE A 48 5.16 -4.39 -13.39
C PHE A 48 6.45 -5.05 -13.83
N THR A 49 7.57 -4.63 -13.23
CA THR A 49 8.79 -5.44 -13.25
C THR A 49 8.67 -6.58 -12.24
N PRO A 50 9.42 -7.69 -12.39
CA PRO A 50 9.46 -8.74 -11.38
C PRO A 50 9.76 -8.20 -9.97
N GLY A 51 9.08 -8.76 -8.97
CA GLY A 51 9.20 -8.37 -7.57
C GLY A 51 7.90 -8.50 -6.76
N ASN A 52 7.98 -8.11 -5.49
CA ASN A 52 6.86 -8.15 -4.54
C ASN A 52 6.20 -6.78 -4.43
N TYR A 53 4.88 -6.77 -4.38
CA TYR A 53 4.08 -5.55 -4.35
C TYR A 53 2.92 -5.67 -3.37
N ALA A 54 2.49 -4.53 -2.85
CA ALA A 54 1.27 -4.41 -2.07
C ALA A 54 0.36 -3.30 -2.62
N LEU A 55 -0.92 -3.63 -2.77
CA LEU A 55 -2.00 -2.67 -2.94
C LEU A 55 -2.54 -2.32 -1.56
N VAL A 56 -2.44 -1.05 -1.19
CA VAL A 56 -2.87 -0.51 0.09
C VAL A 56 -3.77 0.68 -0.17
N ARG A 57 -4.97 0.68 0.42
CA ARG A 57 -5.88 1.83 0.35
C ARG A 57 -5.73 2.67 1.61
N PHE A 58 -5.03 3.79 1.47
CA PHE A 58 -4.79 4.77 2.54
C PHE A 58 -5.98 5.70 2.82
N LEU A 59 -7.04 5.64 2.01
CA LEU A 59 -8.23 6.46 2.23
C LEU A 59 -8.91 6.06 3.54
N GLU A 60 -9.31 7.06 4.32
CA GLU A 60 -10.03 6.90 5.58
C GLU A 60 -11.49 6.53 5.36
N ASP A 61 -12.03 5.65 6.19
CA ASP A 61 -13.46 5.42 6.28
C ASP A 61 -14.15 6.67 6.84
N PRO A 62 -15.20 7.19 6.18
CA PRO A 62 -15.84 8.44 6.58
C PRO A 62 -16.61 8.34 7.90
N ASN A 63 -16.90 7.14 8.41
CA ASN A 63 -17.65 6.95 9.65
C ASN A 63 -16.75 6.87 10.88
N THR A 64 -15.56 6.27 10.73
CA THR A 64 -14.63 5.93 11.81
C THR A 64 -13.34 6.72 11.77
N GLY A 65 -12.97 7.29 10.62
CA GLY A 65 -11.67 7.89 10.37
C GLY A 65 -10.52 6.87 10.24
N ALA A 66 -10.81 5.57 10.39
CA ALA A 66 -9.79 4.54 10.26
C ALA A 66 -9.38 4.41 8.78
N PRO A 67 -8.08 4.33 8.46
CA PRO A 67 -7.66 4.06 7.08
C PRO A 67 -8.16 2.68 6.65
N HIS A 68 -8.65 2.56 5.42
CA HIS A 68 -9.22 1.31 4.91
C HIS A 68 -8.27 0.11 4.96
N PHE A 69 -6.95 0.34 4.93
CA PHE A 69 -5.98 -0.73 5.14
C PHE A 69 -6.10 -1.38 6.53
N ALA A 70 -6.39 -0.59 7.57
CA ALA A 70 -6.64 -1.10 8.93
C ALA A 70 -7.96 -1.88 9.02
N LEU A 71 -8.86 -1.69 8.04
CA LEU A 71 -10.09 -2.48 7.86
C LEU A 71 -9.87 -3.71 6.95
N GLY A 72 -8.63 -4.03 6.60
CA GLY A 72 -8.27 -5.19 5.79
C GLY A 72 -8.20 -4.93 4.28
N MET A 73 -8.29 -3.68 3.81
CA MET A 73 -8.08 -3.34 2.38
C MET A 73 -6.59 -3.30 2.01
N ILE A 74 -5.93 -4.43 2.18
CA ILE A 74 -4.53 -4.69 1.84
C ILE A 74 -4.47 -5.94 0.98
N ARG A 75 -3.67 -5.90 -0.10
CA ARG A 75 -3.42 -7.09 -0.92
C ARG A 75 -1.96 -7.14 -1.37
N GLU A 76 -1.28 -8.20 -1.01
CA GLU A 76 0.06 -8.51 -1.53
C GLU A 76 0.00 -9.42 -2.76
N PHE A 77 0.98 -9.26 -3.63
CA PHE A 77 1.18 -10.11 -4.80
C PHE A 77 2.62 -10.04 -5.30
N SER A 78 3.04 -11.08 -6.02
CA SER A 78 4.35 -11.15 -6.66
C SER A 78 4.20 -11.21 -8.18
N VAL A 79 5.13 -10.56 -8.87
CA VAL A 79 5.28 -10.63 -10.33
C VAL A 79 6.58 -11.38 -10.61
N GLN A 80 6.52 -12.39 -11.47
CA GLN A 80 7.65 -13.24 -11.87
C GLN A 80 8.17 -12.83 -13.24
#